data_AF-A0A7K0FGD8-F1
#
_entry.id   AF-A0A7K0FGD8-F1
#
_cell.length_a   1.000
_cell.length_b   1.000
_cell.length_c   1.000
_cell.angle_alpha   90.00
_cell.angle_beta   90.00
_cell.angle_gamma   90.00
#
_symmetry.space_group_name_H-M   'P 1'
#
loop_
_entity.id
_entity.type
_entity.pdbx_description
1 polymer ?
#
loop_
_entity_poly.entity_id
_entity_poly.type
_entity_poly.pdbx_seq_one_letter_code
_entity_poly.pdbx_strand_id
1 'polypeptide(L)'
;MEKNEIEDLKNLKKLVTAYLESPNKAGSKTKALITKIRLQSYFELSCAITDLLRLCILSLEEEEHKTAADRKSGMNVIIILEMVLQLFPREEFEFLSELHQLGFTDPDTLNG
;
A
#
# COMPACT_ATOMS: atom_id res chain seq x y z
N MET A 1 -4.90 20.03 33.23
CA MET A 1 -5.10 18.94 32.27
C MET A 1 -4.21 19.26 31.08
N GLU A 2 -2.91 18.92 31.16
CA GLU A 2 -1.88 19.30 30.14
C GLU A 2 -0.89 18.14 29.88
N LYS A 3 -1.00 17.04 30.64
CA LYS A 3 -0.05 15.91 30.58
C LYS A 3 -0.31 14.99 29.38
N ASN A 4 -1.49 15.08 28.77
CA ASN A 4 -1.91 14.24 27.64
C ASN A 4 -1.28 14.74 26.33
N GLU A 5 -1.40 16.02 26.03
CA GLU A 5 -0.92 16.63 24.77
C GLU A 5 0.61 16.51 24.59
N ILE A 6 1.38 16.66 25.67
CA ILE A 6 2.84 16.52 25.62
C ILE A 6 3.27 15.06 25.34
N GLU A 7 2.54 14.09 25.88
CA GLU A 7 2.80 12.67 25.64
C GLU A 7 2.35 12.26 24.22
N ASP A 8 1.22 12.77 23.74
CA ASP A 8 0.74 12.56 22.36
C ASP A 8 1.73 13.12 21.33
N LEU A 9 2.25 14.33 21.57
CA LEU A 9 3.27 14.93 20.71
C LEU A 9 4.57 14.10 20.68
N LYS A 10 4.98 13.55 21.83
CA LYS A 10 6.15 12.69 21.94
C LYS A 10 5.96 11.36 21.22
N ASN A 11 4.77 10.78 21.32
CA ASN A 11 4.39 9.55 20.62
C ASN A 11 4.30 9.77 19.11
N LEU A 12 3.71 10.87 18.66
CA LEU A 12 3.67 11.26 17.25
C LEU A 12 5.08 11.43 16.69
N LYS A 13 5.96 12.13 17.42
CA LYS A 13 7.36 12.29 17.02
C LYS A 13 8.06 10.94 16.87
N LYS A 14 7.86 10.02 17.81
CA LYS A 14 8.42 8.67 17.76
C LYS A 14 7.91 7.90 16.54
N LEU A 15 6.61 8.00 16.24
CA LEU A 15 5.96 7.37 15.09
C LEU A 15 6.54 7.89 13.76
N VAL A 16 6.59 9.22 13.61
CA VAL A 16 7.16 9.89 12.43
C VAL A 16 8.61 9.49 12.20
N THR A 17 9.44 9.47 13.24
CA THR A 17 10.85 9.03 13.12
C THR A 17 10.95 7.55 12.72
N ALA A 18 10.06 6.68 13.24
CA ALA A 18 10.08 5.25 12.93
C ALA A 18 9.73 4.93 11.47
N TYR A 19 8.83 5.70 10.86
CA TYR A 19 8.32 5.43 9.50
C TYR A 19 8.93 6.32 8.41
N LEU A 20 9.18 7.61 8.69
CA LEU A 20 9.65 8.58 7.69
C LEU A 20 11.15 8.83 7.73
N GLU A 21 11.77 8.72 8.91
CA GLU A 21 13.21 8.94 9.07
C GLU A 21 14.02 7.64 9.10
N SER A 22 13.36 6.47 9.12
CA SER A 22 14.04 5.19 9.03
C SER A 22 14.81 5.13 7.71
N PRO A 23 16.15 5.20 7.73
CA PRO A 23 16.93 5.18 6.52
C PRO A 23 16.73 3.79 5.93
N ASN A 24 16.00 3.72 4.81
CA ASN A 24 15.92 2.58 3.91
C ASN A 24 16.36 1.27 4.57
N LYS A 25 15.43 0.49 5.13
CA LYS A 25 15.67 -0.95 5.36
C LYS A 25 15.81 -1.72 4.04
N ALA A 26 16.48 -1.15 3.04
CA ALA A 26 17.05 -1.82 1.88
C ALA A 26 18.32 -2.62 2.26
N GLY A 27 18.40 -3.11 3.51
CA GLY A 27 19.46 -3.99 4.00
C GLY A 27 19.09 -5.48 3.89
N SER A 28 17.95 -5.82 3.29
CA SER A 28 17.64 -7.21 2.96
C SER A 28 18.53 -7.66 1.81
N LYS A 29 19.30 -8.73 2.03
CA LYS A 29 20.33 -9.29 1.14
C LYS A 29 19.79 -9.94 -0.14
N THR A 30 18.72 -9.39 -0.70
CA THR A 30 18.18 -9.80 -1.99
C THR A 30 18.51 -8.69 -2.97
N LYS A 31 19.13 -9.01 -4.11
CA LYS A 31 19.34 -8.07 -5.22
C LYS A 31 17.98 -7.61 -5.78
N ALA A 32 17.23 -6.82 -5.02
CA ALA A 32 16.02 -6.20 -5.48
C ALA A 32 16.44 -5.06 -6.40
N LEU A 33 16.07 -5.16 -7.68
CA LEU A 33 16.20 -4.03 -8.60
C LEU A 33 15.15 -2.99 -8.14
N ILE A 34 15.59 -2.00 -7.37
CA ILE A 34 14.71 -0.93 -6.89
C ILE A 34 14.42 0.00 -8.07
N THR A 35 13.26 -0.16 -8.69
CA THR A 35 12.74 0.78 -9.68
C THR A 35 11.94 1.86 -8.95
N LYS A 36 12.37 3.12 -9.09
CA LYS A 36 11.61 4.27 -8.56
C LYS A 36 10.49 4.62 -9.52
N ILE A 37 9.25 4.44 -9.09
CA ILE A 37 8.07 4.91 -9.81
C ILE A 37 7.73 6.30 -9.26
N ARG A 38 7.63 7.28 -10.15
CA ARG A 38 7.27 8.66 -9.77
C ARG A 38 5.77 8.81 -9.92
N LEU A 39 5.10 9.02 -8.79
CA LEU A 39 3.67 9.29 -8.70
C LEU A 39 3.49 10.63 -7.99
N GLN A 40 2.47 11.39 -8.39
CA GLN A 40 2.12 12.69 -7.84
C GLN A 40 1.41 12.56 -6.48
N SER A 41 0.74 11.44 -6.22
CA SER A 41 0.02 11.20 -4.95
C SER A 41 -0.28 9.71 -4.71
N TYR A 42 -0.65 9.37 -3.47
CA TYR A 42 -1.20 8.04 -3.14
C TYR A 42 -2.53 7.75 -3.85
N PHE A 43 -3.27 8.79 -4.25
CA PHE A 43 -4.46 8.62 -5.09
C PHE A 43 -4.08 8.11 -6.49
N GLU A 44 -3.00 8.62 -7.07
CA GLU A 44 -2.50 8.11 -8.35
C GLU A 44 -1.99 6.66 -8.22
N LEU A 45 -1.31 6.34 -7.10
CA LEU A 45 -0.91 4.97 -6.79
C LEU A 45 -2.11 4.02 -6.67
N SER A 46 -3.16 4.44 -5.97
CA SER A 46 -4.36 3.60 -5.79
C SER A 46 -5.12 3.42 -7.11
N CYS A 47 -5.19 4.44 -7.96
CA CYS A 47 -5.69 4.31 -9.33
C CYS A 47 -4.87 3.29 -10.13
N ALA A 48 -3.54 3.38 -10.11
CA ALA A 48 -2.68 2.44 -10.82
C ALA A 48 -2.88 0.98 -10.34
N ILE A 49 -2.92 0.75 -9.03
CA ILE A 49 -3.22 -0.58 -8.46
C ILE A 49 -4.61 -1.06 -8.91
N THR A 50 -5.62 -0.19 -8.86
CA THR A 50 -6.99 -0.52 -9.25
C THR A 50 -7.08 -0.92 -10.72
N ASP A 51 -6.42 -0.19 -11.60
CA ASP A 51 -6.43 -0.48 -13.04
C ASP A 51 -5.69 -1.78 -13.36
N LEU A 52 -4.57 -2.07 -12.68
CA LEU A 52 -3.88 -3.36 -12.78
C LEU A 52 -4.75 -4.53 -12.31
N LEU A 53 -5.51 -4.37 -11.22
CA LEU A 53 -6.44 -5.38 -10.73
C LEU A 53 -7.62 -5.59 -11.71
N ARG A 54 -8.20 -4.51 -12.24
CA ARG A 54 -9.26 -4.59 -13.27
C ARG A 54 -8.77 -5.31 -14.52
N LEU A 55 -7.54 -5.02 -14.94
CA LEU A 55 -6.90 -5.69 -16.07
C LEU A 55 -6.76 -7.19 -15.81
N CYS A 56 -6.36 -7.60 -14.60
CA CYS A 56 -6.32 -9.01 -14.20
C CYS A 56 -7.70 -9.68 -14.26
N ILE A 57 -8.74 -9.02 -13.75
CA ILE A 57 -10.11 -9.53 -13.76
C ILE A 57 -10.58 -9.76 -15.20
N LEU A 58 -10.45 -8.74 -16.06
CA LEU A 58 -10.85 -8.84 -17.48
C LEU A 58 -10.09 -9.94 -18.21
N SER A 59 -8.80 -10.10 -17.96
CA SER A 59 -8.03 -11.19 -18.58
C SER A 59 -8.43 -12.56 -18.07
N LEU A 60 -8.74 -12.73 -16.78
CA LEU A 60 -9.24 -14.01 -16.26
C LEU A 60 -10.61 -14.37 -16.85
N GLU A 61 -11.52 -13.40 -16.99
CA GLU A 61 -12.82 -13.58 -17.65
C GLU A 61 -12.65 -13.96 -19.13
N GLU A 62 -11.71 -13.32 -19.84
CA GLU A 62 -11.45 -13.62 -21.24
C GLU A 62 -10.86 -15.03 -21.44
N GLU A 63 -9.99 -15.49 -20.55
CA GLU A 63 -9.41 -16.84 -20.61
C GLU A 63 -10.45 -17.96 -20.38
N GLU A 64 -11.53 -17.71 -19.63
CA GLU A 64 -12.62 -18.67 -19.44
C GLU A 64 -13.34 -19.03 -20.76
N HIS A 65 -13.34 -18.10 -21.72
CA HIS A 65 -13.99 -18.24 -23.02
C HIS A 65 -13.04 -18.61 -24.16
N LYS A 66 -11.73 -18.76 -23.90
CA LYS A 66 -10.71 -19.03 -24.93
C LYS A 66 -10.52 -20.51 -25.24
N THR A 67 -10.44 -20.82 -26.54
CA THR A 67 -10.06 -22.14 -27.03
C THR A 67 -8.61 -22.46 -26.65
N ALA A 68 -8.24 -23.75 -26.55
CA ALA A 68 -6.88 -24.16 -26.15
C ALA A 68 -5.75 -23.59 -27.05
N ALA A 69 -6.07 -23.13 -28.27
CA ALA A 69 -5.14 -22.47 -29.17
C ALA A 69 -4.88 -20.99 -28.80
N ASP A 70 -5.88 -20.29 -28.25
CA ASP A 70 -5.79 -18.86 -27.89
C ASP A 70 -5.11 -18.61 -26.54
N ARG A 71 -5.12 -19.60 -25.63
CA ARG A 71 -4.55 -19.49 -24.27
C ARG A 71 -3.03 -19.24 -24.23
N LYS A 72 -2.32 -19.47 -25.34
CA LYS A 72 -0.88 -19.18 -25.45
C LYS A 72 -0.56 -17.70 -25.65
N SER A 73 -1.55 -16.89 -26.00
CA SER A 73 -1.42 -15.44 -26.25
C SER A 73 -1.92 -14.59 -25.07
N GLY A 74 -2.49 -15.22 -24.04
CA GLY A 74 -3.09 -14.54 -22.90
C GLY A 74 -2.08 -13.74 -22.09
N MET A 75 -2.53 -12.63 -21.54
CA MET A 75 -1.74 -11.83 -20.60
C MET A 75 -1.40 -12.68 -19.36
N ASN A 76 -0.13 -12.67 -18.94
CA ASN A 76 0.28 -13.40 -17.74
C ASN A 76 -0.16 -12.63 -16.48
N VAL A 77 -1.38 -12.95 -16.02
CA VAL A 77 -2.01 -12.36 -14.82
C VAL A 77 -1.11 -12.48 -13.58
N ILE A 78 -0.32 -13.55 -13.47
CA ILE A 78 0.59 -13.76 -12.33
C ILE A 78 1.61 -12.63 -12.22
N ILE A 79 2.21 -12.21 -13.34
CA ILE A 79 3.22 -11.14 -13.34
C ILE A 79 2.60 -9.81 -12.89
N ILE A 80 1.36 -9.53 -13.30
CA ILE A 80 0.69 -8.29 -12.90
C ILE A 80 0.32 -8.31 -11.43
N LEU A 81 -0.13 -9.44 -10.91
CA LEU A 81 -0.38 -9.60 -9.47
C LEU A 81 0.89 -9.45 -8.64
N GLU A 82 2.03 -9.96 -9.12
CA GLU A 82 3.34 -9.73 -8.48
C GLU A 82 3.72 -8.24 -8.47
N MET A 83 3.42 -7.50 -9.54
CA MET A 83 3.62 -6.04 -9.56
C MET A 83 2.69 -5.32 -8.60
N VAL A 84 1.41 -5.69 -8.55
CA VAL A 84 0.45 -5.10 -7.59
C VAL A 84 0.91 -5.30 -6.14
N LEU A 85 1.43 -6.48 -5.82
CA LEU A 85 1.98 -6.76 -4.49
C LEU A 85 3.18 -5.86 -4.15
N GLN A 86 4.04 -5.56 -5.12
CA GLN A 86 5.19 -4.69 -4.93
C GLN A 86 4.82 -3.20 -4.85
N LEU A 87 3.69 -2.80 -5.45
CA LEU A 87 3.18 -1.43 -5.41
C LEU A 87 2.40 -1.10 -4.14
N PHE A 88 2.01 -2.11 -3.36
CA PHE A 88 1.16 -1.92 -2.20
C PHE A 88 1.93 -1.19 -1.08
N PRO A 89 1.51 0.02 -0.66
CA PRO A 89 2.24 0.84 0.31
C PRO A 89 1.95 0.36 1.75
N ARG A 90 2.48 -0.82 2.09
CA ARG A 90 2.17 -1.52 3.35
C ARG A 90 2.64 -0.71 4.56
N GLU A 91 3.88 -0.27 4.55
CA GLU A 91 4.49 0.48 5.65
C GLU A 91 3.74 1.79 5.92
N GLU A 92 3.27 2.46 4.86
CA GLU A 92 2.50 3.68 4.99
C GLU A 92 1.08 3.43 5.52
N PHE A 93 0.44 2.32 5.14
CA PHE A 93 -0.84 1.93 5.74
C PHE A 93 -0.70 1.56 7.23
N GLU A 94 0.39 0.93 7.63
CA GLU A 94 0.69 0.63 9.03
C GLU A 94 0.87 1.92 9.83
N PHE A 95 1.67 2.86 9.30
CA PHE A 95 1.83 4.20 9.86
C PHE A 95 0.48 4.92 10.06
N LEU A 96 -0.37 4.95 9.03
CA LEU A 96 -1.69 5.60 9.11
C LEU A 96 -2.61 4.92 10.14
N SER A 97 -2.52 3.59 10.28
CA SER A 97 -3.29 2.84 11.26
C SER A 97 -2.85 3.15 12.70
N GLU A 98 -1.55 3.20 12.96
CA GLU A 98 -1.00 3.59 14.26
C GLU A 98 -1.29 5.05 14.59
N LEU A 99 -1.24 5.94 13.58
CA LEU A 99 -1.57 7.35 13.73
C LEU A 99 -3.05 7.57 14.10
N HIS A 100 -3.97 6.80 13.49
CA HIS A 100 -5.38 6.83 13.86
C HIS A 100 -5.61 6.41 15.32
N GLN A 101 -4.90 5.37 15.78
CA GLN A 101 -4.98 4.89 17.18
C GLN A 101 -4.42 5.90 18.19
N LEU A 102 -3.52 6.79 17.77
CA LEU A 102 -2.88 7.76 18.67
C LEU A 102 -3.80 8.90 19.13
N GLY A 103 -4.95 9.16 18.49
CA GLY A 103 -5.87 10.17 19.01
C GLY A 103 -6.79 10.89 18.02
N PHE A 104 -7.12 10.32 16.86
CA PHE A 104 -8.20 10.87 16.02
C PHE A 104 -9.56 10.22 16.29
N THR A 105 -9.63 9.21 17.15
CA THR A 105 -10.90 8.74 17.72
C THR A 105 -11.24 9.58 18.93
N ASP A 106 -12.08 10.60 18.70
CA ASP A 106 -12.81 11.28 19.75
C ASP A 106 -13.67 10.22 20.50
N PRO A 107 -13.52 10.02 21.82
CA PRO A 107 -14.33 9.06 22.58
C PRO A 107 -15.84 9.37 22.53
N ASP A 108 -16.23 10.55 22.04
CA ASP A 108 -17.62 10.98 21.92
C ASP A 108 -18.33 10.56 20.62
N THR A 109 -17.64 9.89 19.67
CA THR A 109 -18.24 9.49 18.37
C THR A 109 -18.94 8.12 18.37
N LEU A 110 -19.00 7.42 19.50
CA LEU A 110 -19.70 6.12 19.64
C LEU A 110 -21.03 6.19 20.41
N ASN A 111 -21.55 7.39 20.70
CA ASN A 111 -22.90 7.60 21.23
C ASN A 111 -23.66 8.61 20.36
N GLY A 112 -24.15 8.16 19.20
CA GLY A 112 -25.04 8.92 18.31
C GLY A 112 -25.85 8.00 17.42
#